data_AF-A0A7S2SHI2-F1
#
_entry.id   AF-A0A7S2SHI2-F1
#
_cell.length_a   1.000
_cell.length_b   1.000
_cell.length_c   1.000
_cell.angle_alpha   90.00
_cell.angle_beta   90.00
_cell.angle_gamma   90.00
#
_symmetry.space_group_name_H-M   'P 1'
#
loop_
_entity.id
_entity.type
_entity.pdbx_description
1 polymer ?
#
loop_
_entity_poly.entity_id
_entity_poly.type
_entity_poly.pdbx_seq_one_letter_code
_entity_poly.pdbx_strand_id
1 'polypeptide(L)'
;NQMHSTRIGARYQQITEGGRSIHKLLKESNKTLRISAGHPEWRAYVDFVNNVVVAGLTKAVQVSLEWLGVQVDPVVIEEKEKPPMLQISINLNNNNVSFIPSVFDEDRNGVKASLRLWIEDTLKIGTLMKRLDLGDGTYVRELQQDVVVQGHMASIFENIGHNEEKCREFQKQYEKYAFLWTTDLQAMFQEFIRGATSVSDTGLRRIDLVKFDEEMNRLNEIKEEVASLKTPTNIGWLKIDSTPIKENIVYWVQKWLHLYTGYLRDDVITKLQSLRVFI
;
A
#
# COMPACT_ATOMS: atom_id res chain seq x y z
N ASN A 1 10.86 4.82 7.38
CA ASN A 1 10.07 5.48 8.45
C ASN A 1 10.98 5.71 9.68
N GLN A 2 11.64 6.87 9.74
CA GLN A 2 12.75 7.16 10.68
C GLN A 2 12.28 7.22 12.15
N MET A 3 11.05 7.69 12.41
CA MET A 3 10.48 7.78 13.75
C MET A 3 10.19 6.42 14.41
N HIS A 4 9.72 5.43 13.64
CA HIS A 4 9.54 4.05 14.12
C HIS A 4 10.88 3.46 14.56
N SER A 5 11.91 3.60 13.72
CA SER A 5 13.27 3.12 13.99
C SER A 5 13.88 3.74 15.25
N THR A 6 13.71 5.05 15.48
CA THR A 6 14.22 5.71 16.69
C THR A 6 13.46 5.27 17.95
N ARG A 7 12.13 5.20 17.90
CA ARG A 7 11.30 4.81 19.06
C ARG A 7 11.52 3.36 19.47
N ILE A 8 11.64 2.47 18.49
CA ILE A 8 11.86 1.06 18.77
C ILE A 8 13.26 0.81 19.34
N GLY A 9 14.27 1.56 18.88
CA GLY A 9 15.62 1.50 19.43
C GLY A 9 15.67 1.81 20.93
N ALA A 10 14.93 2.83 21.39
CA ALA A 10 14.85 3.16 22.82
C ALA A 10 14.19 2.04 23.63
N ARG A 11 13.12 1.41 23.11
CA ARG A 11 12.47 0.26 23.76
C ARG A 11 13.39 -0.96 23.80
N TYR A 12 14.11 -1.23 22.72
CA TYR A 12 15.09 -2.31 22.68
C TYR A 12 16.21 -2.12 23.72
N GLN A 13 16.69 -0.89 23.90
CA GLN A 13 17.66 -0.58 24.94
C GLN A 13 17.11 -0.83 26.34
N GLN A 14 15.87 -0.44 26.63
CA GLN A 14 15.23 -0.72 27.92
C GLN A 14 15.13 -2.22 28.21
N ILE A 15 14.71 -3.02 27.21
CA ILE A 15 14.62 -4.49 27.34
C ILE A 15 16.01 -5.10 27.55
N THR A 16 17.00 -4.63 26.80
CA THR A 16 18.39 -5.11 26.90
C THR A 16 18.96 -4.84 28.29
N GLU A 17 18.75 -3.63 28.84
CA GLU A 17 19.24 -3.25 30.16
C GLU A 17 18.48 -3.98 31.29
N GLY A 18 17.17 -4.16 31.12
CA GLY A 18 16.36 -5.02 32.00
C GLY A 18 16.89 -6.46 32.02
N GLY A 19 17.22 -7.01 30.86
CA GLY A 19 17.82 -8.33 30.73
C GLY A 19 19.16 -8.44 31.46
N ARG A 20 20.06 -7.45 31.30
CA ARG A 20 21.34 -7.41 32.05
C ARG A 20 21.12 -7.35 33.56
N SER A 21 20.14 -6.57 34.00
CA SER A 21 19.78 -6.45 35.42
C SER A 21 19.28 -7.78 35.97
N ILE A 22 18.42 -8.50 35.24
CA ILE A 22 17.95 -9.85 35.62
C ILE A 22 19.13 -10.82 35.75
N HIS A 23 20.02 -10.86 34.76
CA HIS A 23 21.23 -11.71 34.80
C HIS A 23 22.12 -11.38 36.01
N LYS A 24 22.31 -10.09 36.32
CA LYS A 24 23.08 -9.64 37.49
C LYS A 24 22.45 -10.12 38.80
N LEU A 25 21.14 -9.88 38.98
CA LEU A 25 20.40 -10.28 40.18
C LEU A 25 20.41 -11.80 40.38
N LEU A 26 20.30 -12.57 39.29
CA LEU A 26 20.35 -14.03 39.34
C LEU A 26 21.73 -14.52 39.81
N LYS A 27 22.82 -13.92 39.31
CA LYS A 27 24.18 -14.21 39.74
C LYS A 27 24.43 -13.84 41.21
N GLU A 28 23.94 -12.68 41.66
CA GLU A 28 24.03 -12.23 43.05
C GLU A 28 23.24 -13.14 44.00
N SER A 29 22.07 -13.59 43.57
CA SER A 29 21.24 -14.55 44.33
C SER A 29 21.96 -15.88 44.51
N ASN A 30 22.55 -16.44 43.44
CA ASN A 30 23.32 -17.69 43.53
C ASN A 30 24.51 -17.57 44.50
N LYS A 31 25.24 -16.45 44.41
CA LYS A 31 26.40 -16.17 45.28
C LYS A 31 25.99 -16.05 46.75
N THR A 32 24.86 -15.40 47.01
CA THR A 32 24.33 -15.22 48.38
C THR A 32 23.90 -16.56 48.98
N LEU A 33 23.22 -17.40 48.20
CA LEU A 33 22.76 -18.73 48.63
C LEU A 33 23.91 -19.74 48.77
N ARG A 34 25.05 -19.50 48.11
CA ARG A 34 26.24 -20.38 48.10
C ARG A 34 25.92 -21.81 47.62
N ILE A 35 24.93 -21.94 46.73
CA ILE A 35 24.53 -23.21 46.13
C ILE A 35 25.22 -23.38 44.78
N SER A 36 25.69 -24.60 44.46
CA SER A 36 26.25 -24.90 43.14
C SER A 36 25.27 -24.57 42.02
N ALA A 37 25.73 -23.96 40.92
CA ALA A 37 24.91 -23.67 39.75
C ALA A 37 24.34 -24.94 39.09
N GLY A 38 24.93 -26.11 39.35
CA GLY A 38 24.42 -27.41 38.90
C GLY A 38 23.35 -28.02 39.82
N HIS A 39 23.07 -27.42 40.98
CA HIS A 39 22.15 -28.00 41.96
C HIS A 39 20.72 -28.05 41.42
N PRO A 40 19.97 -29.15 41.60
CA PRO A 40 18.62 -29.30 41.07
C PRO A 40 17.67 -28.17 41.47
N GLU A 41 17.68 -27.75 42.73
CA GLU A 41 16.82 -26.66 43.22
C GLU A 41 17.19 -25.30 42.60
N TRP A 42 18.48 -25.06 42.36
CA TRP A 42 18.92 -23.83 41.70
C TRP A 42 18.47 -23.82 40.24
N ARG A 43 18.59 -24.96 39.54
CA ARG A 43 18.09 -25.11 38.16
C ARG A 43 16.58 -24.88 38.09
N ALA A 44 15.81 -25.46 39.01
CA ALA A 44 14.37 -25.23 39.09
C ALA A 44 14.02 -23.75 39.32
N TYR A 45 14.79 -23.05 40.15
CA TYR A 45 14.63 -21.60 40.34
C TYR A 45 14.96 -20.81 39.07
N VAL A 46 16.07 -21.13 38.38
CA VAL A 46 16.43 -20.52 37.10
C VAL A 46 15.34 -20.75 36.05
N ASP A 47 14.81 -21.96 35.96
CA ASP A 47 13.72 -22.32 35.05
C ASP A 47 12.43 -21.54 35.37
N PHE A 48 12.11 -21.37 36.65
CA PHE A 48 11.01 -20.51 37.08
C PHE A 48 11.18 -19.06 36.61
N VAL A 49 12.36 -18.45 36.85
CA VAL A 49 12.64 -17.08 36.41
C VAL A 49 12.62 -16.98 34.88
N ASN A 50 13.13 -18.00 34.18
CA ASN A 50 13.08 -18.10 32.72
C ASN A 50 11.64 -18.06 32.20
N ASN A 51 10.72 -18.79 32.83
CA ASN A 51 9.30 -18.77 32.48
C ASN A 51 8.65 -17.40 32.74
N VAL A 52 9.05 -16.69 33.80
CA VAL A 52 8.59 -15.31 34.05
C VAL A 52 9.07 -14.36 32.95
N VAL A 53 10.31 -14.51 32.48
CA VAL A 53 10.85 -13.73 31.34
C VAL A 53 10.07 -14.04 30.06
N VAL A 54 9.82 -15.32 29.75
CA VAL A 54 9.02 -15.74 28.59
C VAL A 54 7.62 -15.11 28.66
N ALA A 55 6.94 -15.18 29.80
CA ALA A 55 5.61 -14.60 29.98
C ALA A 55 5.63 -13.06 29.78
N GLY A 56 6.62 -12.36 30.33
CA GLY A 56 6.78 -10.92 30.18
C GLY A 56 7.04 -10.49 28.72
N LEU A 57 7.95 -11.17 28.03
CA LEU A 57 8.23 -10.93 26.61
C LEU A 57 6.99 -11.23 25.75
N THR A 58 6.32 -12.35 26.01
CA THR A 58 5.08 -12.74 25.30
C THR A 58 4.02 -11.67 25.48
N LYS A 59 3.80 -11.18 26.69
CA LYS A 59 2.82 -10.11 26.94
C LYS A 59 3.19 -8.82 26.21
N ALA A 60 4.46 -8.46 26.13
CA ALA A 60 4.91 -7.28 25.38
C ALA A 60 4.64 -7.41 23.87
N VAL A 61 4.85 -8.60 23.29
CA VAL A 61 4.47 -8.89 21.89
C VAL A 61 2.96 -8.80 21.72
N GLN A 62 2.19 -9.47 22.57
CA GLN A 62 0.72 -9.50 22.50
C GLN A 62 0.14 -8.08 22.51
N VAL A 63 0.55 -7.22 23.45
CA VAL A 63 0.06 -5.83 23.52
C VAL A 63 0.37 -5.04 22.25
N SER A 64 1.55 -5.25 21.66
CA SER A 64 1.96 -4.55 20.45
C SER A 64 1.17 -5.01 19.22
N LEU A 65 0.95 -6.32 19.08
CA LEU A 65 0.17 -6.90 17.99
C LEU A 65 -1.32 -6.63 18.15
N GLU A 66 -1.86 -6.67 19.37
CA GLU A 66 -3.24 -6.29 19.68
C GLU A 66 -3.49 -4.84 19.25
N TRP A 67 -2.59 -3.92 19.60
CA TRP A 67 -2.69 -2.53 19.17
C TRP A 67 -2.69 -2.40 17.64
N LEU A 68 -1.78 -3.11 16.95
CA LEU A 68 -1.68 -3.09 15.49
C LEU A 68 -2.95 -3.68 14.83
N GLY A 69 -3.45 -4.81 15.34
CA GLY A 69 -4.69 -5.43 14.90
C GLY A 69 -5.87 -4.47 14.98
N VAL A 70 -5.97 -3.76 16.11
CA VAL A 70 -6.98 -2.73 16.35
C VAL A 70 -6.85 -1.51 15.41
N GLN A 71 -5.70 -1.27 14.77
CA GLN A 71 -5.55 -0.23 13.74
C GLN A 71 -5.98 -0.68 12.33
N VAL A 72 -6.00 -1.98 12.06
CA VAL A 72 -6.33 -2.54 10.73
C VAL A 72 -7.70 -3.21 10.68
N ASP A 73 -8.34 -3.41 11.84
CA ASP A 73 -9.65 -4.01 11.98
C ASP A 73 -10.76 -3.11 11.40
N PRO A 74 -11.48 -3.54 10.36
CA PRO A 74 -12.50 -2.73 9.70
C PRO A 74 -13.67 -2.38 10.64
N VAL A 75 -14.07 -3.28 11.53
CA VAL A 75 -15.19 -3.06 12.46
C VAL A 75 -14.83 -1.97 13.46
N VAL A 76 -13.62 -2.05 14.02
CA VAL A 76 -13.15 -1.08 15.00
C VAL A 76 -12.90 0.29 14.37
N ILE A 77 -12.42 0.34 13.12
CA ILE A 77 -12.22 1.59 12.38
C ILE A 77 -13.55 2.30 12.17
N GLU A 78 -14.59 1.56 11.77
CA GLU A 78 -15.92 2.09 11.52
C GLU A 78 -16.61 2.52 12.82
N GLU A 79 -16.62 1.68 13.85
CA GLU A 79 -17.27 1.96 15.14
C GLU A 79 -16.65 3.19 15.84
N LYS A 80 -15.33 3.35 15.77
CA LYS A 80 -14.58 4.38 16.51
C LYS A 80 -14.13 5.55 15.63
N GLU A 81 -14.61 5.61 14.39
CA GLU A 81 -14.24 6.63 13.39
C GLU A 81 -12.72 6.89 13.34
N LYS A 82 -11.93 5.82 13.34
CA LYS A 82 -10.48 5.97 13.44
C LYS A 82 -9.89 6.63 12.20
N PRO A 83 -8.88 7.49 12.36
CA PRO A 83 -8.16 8.00 11.22
C PRO A 83 -7.40 6.86 10.53
N PRO A 84 -7.26 6.89 9.19
CA PRO A 84 -6.45 5.94 8.46
C PRO A 84 -4.99 5.99 8.94
N MET A 85 -4.39 4.82 9.10
CA MET A 85 -3.04 4.67 9.66
C MET A 85 -1.94 5.03 8.66
N LEU A 86 -2.13 4.71 7.37
CA LEU A 86 -1.17 5.02 6.32
C LEU A 86 -1.81 5.83 5.20
N GLN A 87 -1.01 6.70 4.59
CA GLN A 87 -1.37 7.39 3.36
C GLN A 87 -0.58 6.79 2.20
N ILE A 88 -1.28 6.49 1.12
CA ILE A 88 -0.73 6.03 -0.16
C ILE A 88 -1.33 6.86 -1.29
N SER A 89 -0.72 6.83 -2.46
CA SER A 89 -1.30 7.43 -3.67
C SER A 89 -1.61 6.36 -4.71
N ILE A 90 -2.52 6.66 -5.62
CA ILE A 90 -2.76 5.88 -6.83
C ILE A 90 -2.34 6.72 -8.04
N ASN A 91 -1.60 6.11 -8.95
CA ASN A 91 -1.07 6.79 -10.13
C ASN A 91 -0.84 5.83 -11.31
N LEU A 92 -0.59 6.39 -12.50
CA LEU A 92 -0.08 5.64 -13.64
C LEU A 92 1.41 5.35 -13.43
N ASN A 93 1.79 4.08 -13.48
CA ASN A 93 3.17 3.61 -13.47
C ASN A 93 3.34 2.61 -14.63
N ASN A 94 4.24 2.90 -15.57
CA ASN A 94 4.47 2.09 -16.77
C ASN A 94 3.16 1.69 -17.49
N ASN A 95 2.27 2.67 -17.72
CA ASN A 95 0.96 2.50 -18.35
C ASN A 95 -0.05 1.65 -17.55
N ASN A 96 0.23 1.31 -16.30
CA ASN A 96 -0.70 0.59 -15.43
C ASN A 96 -1.13 1.49 -14.26
N VAL A 97 -2.41 1.40 -13.91
CA VAL A 97 -2.91 2.01 -12.67
C VAL A 97 -2.31 1.24 -11.50
N SER A 98 -1.61 1.91 -10.59
CA SER A 98 -0.94 1.25 -9.48
C SER A 98 -0.91 2.11 -8.22
N PHE A 99 -0.84 1.45 -7.07
CA PHE A 99 -0.66 2.12 -5.78
C PHE A 99 0.82 2.40 -5.51
N ILE A 100 1.10 3.53 -4.87
CA ILE A 100 2.44 3.98 -4.49
C ILE A 100 2.41 4.38 -3.00
N PRO A 101 3.07 3.62 -2.11
CA PRO A 101 3.62 2.27 -2.31
C PRO A 101 2.54 1.23 -2.65
N SER A 102 2.94 0.10 -3.25
CA SER A 102 1.99 -0.95 -3.65
C SER A 102 1.31 -1.58 -2.44
N VAL A 103 0.01 -1.86 -2.56
CA VAL A 103 -0.76 -2.61 -1.55
C VAL A 103 -0.64 -4.13 -1.78
N PHE A 104 -0.24 -4.56 -2.97
CA PHE A 104 -0.16 -5.96 -3.36
C PHE A 104 1.22 -6.59 -3.05
N ASP A 105 1.31 -7.93 -3.08
CA ASP A 105 2.51 -8.67 -2.65
C ASP A 105 3.72 -8.52 -3.60
N GLU A 106 3.55 -7.93 -4.77
CA GLU A 106 4.58 -7.84 -5.81
C GLU A 106 5.74 -6.89 -5.43
N ASP A 107 5.54 -6.02 -4.43
CA ASP A 107 6.51 -4.99 -4.05
C ASP A 107 7.18 -5.29 -2.70
N ARG A 108 8.52 -5.43 -2.73
CA ARG A 108 9.36 -5.59 -1.53
C ARG A 108 9.30 -4.37 -0.60
N ASN A 109 8.96 -3.20 -1.13
CA ASN A 109 8.82 -1.96 -0.39
C ASN A 109 7.34 -1.53 -0.26
N GLY A 110 6.41 -2.47 -0.49
CA GLY A 110 4.98 -2.23 -0.40
C GLY A 110 4.46 -2.04 1.03
N VAL A 111 3.17 -1.73 1.10
CA VAL A 111 2.40 -1.57 2.34
C VAL A 111 2.48 -2.82 3.22
N LYS A 112 2.26 -4.00 2.62
CA LYS A 112 2.39 -5.30 3.31
C LYS A 112 3.78 -5.57 3.86
N ALA A 113 4.82 -5.22 3.10
CA ALA A 113 6.20 -5.39 3.56
C ALA A 113 6.47 -4.53 4.80
N SER A 114 5.95 -3.29 4.82
CA SER A 114 6.06 -2.41 5.99
C SER A 114 5.38 -3.00 7.24
N LEU A 115 4.19 -3.60 7.09
CA LEU A 115 3.49 -4.26 8.20
C LEU A 115 4.22 -5.52 8.69
N ARG A 116 4.71 -6.35 7.76
CA ARG A 116 5.53 -7.53 8.10
C ARG A 116 6.76 -7.12 8.91
N LEU A 117 7.45 -6.05 8.50
CA LEU A 117 8.59 -5.51 9.23
C LEU A 117 8.24 -5.06 10.65
N TRP A 118 7.08 -4.43 10.86
CA TRP A 118 6.65 -4.02 12.22
C TRP A 118 6.33 -5.22 13.12
N ILE A 119 5.74 -6.28 12.56
CA ILE A 119 5.49 -7.54 13.27
C ILE A 119 6.82 -8.22 13.61
N GLU A 120 7.75 -8.30 12.65
CA GLU A 120 9.10 -8.86 12.86
C GLU A 120 9.88 -8.09 13.93
N ASP A 121 9.84 -6.77 13.87
CA ASP A 121 10.41 -5.88 14.89
C ASP A 121 9.82 -6.17 16.28
N THR A 122 8.51 -6.37 16.36
CA THR A 122 7.86 -6.73 17.62
C THR A 122 8.36 -8.07 18.16
N LEU A 123 8.53 -9.07 17.29
CA LEU A 123 9.05 -10.40 17.67
C LEU A 123 10.55 -10.37 18.02
N LYS A 124 11.31 -9.44 17.43
CA LYS A 124 12.74 -9.26 17.67
C LYS A 124 13.08 -8.98 19.14
N ILE A 125 12.12 -8.56 19.96
CA ILE A 125 12.37 -8.39 21.40
C ILE A 125 12.87 -9.68 22.06
N GLY A 126 12.49 -10.85 21.53
CA GLY A 126 12.96 -12.15 21.99
C GLY A 126 14.46 -12.40 21.78
N THR A 127 15.15 -11.58 20.96
CA THR A 127 16.60 -11.68 20.72
C THR A 127 17.43 -10.73 21.57
N LEU A 128 16.81 -9.84 22.35
CA LEU A 128 17.50 -8.76 23.06
C LEU A 128 18.13 -9.19 24.39
N MET A 129 17.75 -10.36 24.89
CA MET A 129 18.25 -10.93 26.13
C MET A 129 18.70 -12.36 25.90
N LYS A 130 19.88 -12.72 26.40
CA LYS A 130 20.33 -14.11 26.43
C LYS A 130 19.45 -14.94 27.35
N ARG A 131 19.21 -16.19 26.96
CA ARG A 131 18.43 -17.12 27.78
C ARG A 131 19.05 -17.37 29.15
N LEU A 132 18.19 -17.60 30.15
CA LEU A 132 18.62 -17.89 31.51
C LEU A 132 18.97 -19.37 31.73
N ASP A 133 18.27 -20.27 31.02
CA ASP A 133 18.38 -21.73 31.14
C ASP A 133 19.65 -22.30 30.48
N LEU A 134 19.93 -21.90 29.24
CA LEU A 134 20.97 -22.46 28.38
C LEU A 134 22.18 -21.53 28.21
N GLY A 135 22.05 -20.24 28.57
CA GLY A 135 23.09 -19.22 28.39
C GLY A 135 23.35 -18.80 26.93
N ASP A 136 22.83 -19.55 25.97
CA ASP A 136 22.84 -19.28 24.53
C ASP A 136 21.43 -19.43 23.93
N GLY A 137 21.18 -18.82 22.77
CA GLY A 137 19.89 -18.81 22.09
C GLY A 137 19.00 -17.59 22.40
N THR A 138 17.76 -17.64 21.90
CA THR A 138 16.77 -16.55 21.97
C THR A 138 15.42 -17.05 22.49
N TYR A 139 14.50 -16.13 22.79
CA TYR A 139 13.12 -16.44 23.16
C TYR A 139 12.14 -16.40 21.98
N VAL A 140 12.63 -16.21 20.74
CA VAL A 140 11.78 -15.98 19.56
C VAL A 140 10.85 -17.16 19.28
N ARG A 141 11.32 -18.40 19.50
CA ARG A 141 10.53 -19.60 19.25
C ARG A 141 9.28 -19.65 20.14
N GLU A 142 9.45 -19.37 21.43
CA GLU A 142 8.35 -19.31 22.38
C GLU A 142 7.33 -18.22 22.00
N LEU A 143 7.82 -17.05 21.58
CA LEU A 143 6.97 -15.95 21.13
C LEU A 143 6.16 -16.32 19.87
N GLN A 144 6.79 -17.00 18.91
CA GLN A 144 6.14 -17.43 17.66
C GLN A 144 5.16 -18.60 17.85
N GLN A 145 5.34 -19.40 18.89
CA GLN A 145 4.50 -20.55 19.21
C GLN A 145 3.35 -20.20 20.16
N ASP A 146 3.34 -19.01 20.76
CA ASP A 146 2.24 -18.54 21.57
C ASP A 146 0.95 -18.39 20.74
N VAL A 147 -0.11 -19.06 21.18
CA VAL A 147 -1.38 -19.16 20.45
C VAL A 147 -2.04 -17.79 20.29
N VAL A 148 -1.90 -16.91 21.29
CA VAL A 148 -2.49 -15.57 21.24
C VAL A 148 -1.73 -14.67 20.28
N VAL A 149 -0.39 -14.74 20.28
CA VAL A 149 0.45 -14.07 19.26
C VAL A 149 0.08 -14.53 17.86
N GLN A 150 -0.03 -15.85 17.63
CA GLN A 150 -0.45 -16.40 16.34
C GLN A 150 -1.86 -15.91 15.95
N GLY A 151 -2.80 -15.89 16.89
CA GLY A 151 -4.15 -15.38 16.66
C GLY A 151 -4.17 -13.91 16.24
N HIS A 152 -3.41 -13.04 16.91
CA HIS A 152 -3.28 -11.64 16.52
C HIS A 152 -2.65 -11.49 15.13
N MET A 153 -1.57 -12.23 14.84
CA MET A 153 -0.94 -12.19 13.51
C MET A 153 -1.91 -12.63 12.41
N ALA A 154 -2.64 -13.73 12.62
CA ALA A 154 -3.62 -14.24 11.66
C ALA A 154 -4.73 -13.20 11.39
N SER A 155 -5.29 -12.62 12.45
CA SER A 155 -6.33 -11.59 12.33
C SER A 155 -5.83 -10.33 11.62
N ILE A 156 -4.59 -9.89 11.89
CA ILE A 156 -3.96 -8.77 11.16
C ILE A 156 -3.87 -9.09 9.66
N PHE A 157 -3.34 -10.25 9.29
CA PHE A 157 -3.18 -10.62 7.88
C PHE A 157 -4.51 -10.82 7.14
N GLU A 158 -5.52 -11.37 7.81
CA GLU A 158 -6.87 -11.49 7.28
C GLU A 158 -7.47 -10.11 6.98
N ASN A 159 -7.39 -9.18 7.93
CA ASN A 159 -7.89 -7.81 7.75
C ASN A 159 -7.15 -7.05 6.64
N ILE A 160 -5.84 -7.28 6.50
CA ILE A 160 -5.05 -6.74 5.38
C ILE A 160 -5.57 -7.30 4.05
N GLY A 161 -5.80 -8.61 3.96
CA GLY A 161 -6.33 -9.27 2.77
C GLY A 161 -7.73 -8.75 2.37
N HIS A 162 -8.61 -8.54 3.34
CA HIS A 162 -9.92 -7.91 3.09
C HIS A 162 -9.79 -6.47 2.57
N ASN A 163 -8.84 -5.70 3.11
CA ASN A 163 -8.61 -4.34 2.66
C ASN A 163 -8.01 -4.29 1.24
N GLU A 164 -7.17 -5.27 0.89
CA GLU A 164 -6.62 -5.41 -0.46
C GLU A 164 -7.70 -5.60 -1.52
N GLU A 165 -8.72 -6.41 -1.24
CA GLU A 165 -9.79 -6.60 -2.22
C GLU A 165 -10.59 -5.30 -2.43
N LYS A 166 -10.85 -4.55 -1.37
CA LYS A 166 -11.45 -3.20 -1.49
C LYS A 166 -10.56 -2.25 -2.28
N CYS A 167 -9.24 -2.30 -2.09
CA CYS A 167 -8.29 -1.53 -2.88
C CYS A 167 -8.30 -1.96 -4.36
N ARG A 168 -8.46 -3.25 -4.66
CA ARG A 168 -8.57 -3.77 -6.03
C ARG A 168 -9.85 -3.27 -6.71
N GLU A 169 -10.97 -3.28 -6.01
CA GLU A 169 -12.22 -2.70 -6.52
C GLU A 169 -12.08 -1.20 -6.80
N PHE A 170 -11.39 -0.46 -5.93
CA PHE A 170 -11.11 0.95 -6.13
C PHE A 170 -10.18 1.22 -7.32
N GLN A 171 -9.16 0.38 -7.51
CA GLN A 171 -8.24 0.45 -8.66
C GLN A 171 -8.99 0.31 -10.00
N LYS A 172 -9.95 -0.64 -10.07
CA LYS A 172 -10.78 -0.88 -11.26
C LYS A 172 -11.56 0.36 -11.71
N GLN A 173 -11.91 1.27 -10.80
CA GLN A 173 -12.61 2.52 -11.15
C GLN A 173 -11.79 3.43 -12.06
N TYR A 174 -10.45 3.32 -12.01
CA TYR A 174 -9.53 4.07 -12.87
C TYR A 174 -9.04 3.25 -14.06
N GLU A 175 -8.94 1.92 -13.93
CA GLU A 175 -8.55 1.03 -15.03
C GLU A 175 -9.51 1.10 -16.22
N LYS A 176 -10.79 1.44 -16.01
CA LYS A 176 -11.74 1.66 -17.10
C LYS A 176 -11.31 2.74 -18.09
N TYR A 177 -10.42 3.66 -17.68
CA TYR A 177 -9.87 4.71 -18.53
C TYR A 177 -8.56 4.30 -19.22
N ALA A 178 -8.10 3.05 -19.07
CA ALA A 178 -6.82 2.57 -19.61
C ALA A 178 -6.64 2.82 -21.10
N PHE A 179 -7.74 2.74 -21.87
CA PHE A 179 -7.74 3.00 -23.31
C PHE A 179 -7.13 4.35 -23.70
N LEU A 180 -7.16 5.35 -22.81
CA LEU A 180 -6.59 6.68 -23.05
C LEU A 180 -5.07 6.68 -23.24
N TRP A 181 -4.35 5.75 -22.60
CA TRP A 181 -2.88 5.70 -22.57
C TRP A 181 -2.27 4.37 -23.02
N THR A 182 -3.05 3.29 -23.04
CA THR A 182 -2.56 1.98 -23.53
C THR A 182 -2.64 1.85 -25.04
N THR A 183 -3.53 2.60 -25.68
CA THR A 183 -3.76 2.47 -27.12
C THR A 183 -2.83 3.39 -27.89
N ASP A 184 -2.35 2.94 -29.05
CA ASP A 184 -1.62 3.79 -29.99
C ASP A 184 -2.57 4.92 -30.45
N LEU A 185 -2.28 6.14 -29.98
CA LEU A 185 -3.07 7.33 -30.30
C LEU A 185 -3.27 7.47 -31.80
N GLN A 186 -2.22 7.23 -32.58
CA GLN A 186 -2.25 7.48 -34.01
C GLN A 186 -3.05 6.39 -34.72
N ALA A 187 -2.90 5.13 -34.34
CA ALA A 187 -3.67 4.02 -34.93
C ALA A 187 -5.18 4.19 -34.68
N MET A 188 -5.59 4.43 -33.43
CA MET A 188 -6.99 4.65 -33.08
C MET A 188 -7.57 5.90 -33.74
N PHE A 189 -6.79 6.98 -33.76
CA PHE A 189 -7.22 8.19 -34.42
C PHE A 189 -7.42 7.97 -35.92
N GLN A 190 -6.52 7.26 -36.61
CA GLN A 190 -6.70 6.92 -38.03
C GLN A 190 -7.93 6.04 -38.26
N GLU A 191 -8.22 5.09 -37.38
CA GLU A 191 -9.43 4.28 -37.45
C GLU A 191 -10.70 5.12 -37.27
N PHE A 192 -10.71 6.04 -36.31
CA PHE A 192 -11.79 7.01 -36.14
C PHE A 192 -11.96 7.87 -37.39
N ILE A 193 -10.86 8.42 -37.94
CA ILE A 193 -10.89 9.21 -39.18
C ILE A 193 -11.48 8.41 -40.34
N ARG A 194 -11.14 7.13 -40.47
CA ARG A 194 -11.70 6.24 -41.51
C ARG A 194 -13.21 6.08 -41.35
N GLY A 195 -13.72 5.96 -40.13
CA GLY A 195 -15.15 5.86 -39.84
C GLY A 195 -15.91 7.19 -39.90
N ALA A 196 -15.23 8.31 -39.68
CA ALA A 196 -15.76 9.67 -39.73
C ALA A 196 -15.59 10.36 -41.10
N THR A 197 -14.98 9.67 -42.07
CA THR A 197 -14.82 10.15 -43.44
C THR A 197 -15.76 9.40 -44.37
N SER A 198 -16.60 10.14 -45.09
CA SER A 198 -17.32 9.62 -46.27
C SER A 198 -16.73 10.19 -47.55
N VAL A 199 -16.69 9.39 -48.62
CA VAL A 199 -16.36 9.86 -49.96
C VAL A 199 -17.68 10.10 -50.69
N SER A 200 -17.92 11.34 -51.11
CA SER A 200 -19.09 11.68 -51.93
C SER A 200 -18.94 11.15 -53.36
N ASP A 201 -20.06 11.06 -54.10
CA ASP A 201 -20.09 10.58 -55.50
C ASP A 201 -19.18 11.39 -56.45
N THR A 202 -18.75 12.59 -56.05
CA THR A 202 -17.81 13.45 -56.77
C THR A 202 -16.34 13.25 -56.38
N GLY A 203 -16.02 12.22 -55.58
CA GLY A 203 -14.67 11.94 -55.09
C GLY A 203 -14.19 12.89 -53.96
N LEU A 204 -15.05 13.80 -53.50
CA LEU A 204 -14.72 14.75 -52.43
C LEU A 204 -14.82 14.07 -51.07
N ARG A 205 -13.73 14.14 -50.31
CA ARG A 205 -13.62 13.65 -48.93
C ARG A 205 -14.42 14.56 -47.99
N ARG A 206 -15.48 14.04 -47.39
CA ARG A 206 -16.34 14.76 -46.45
C ARG A 206 -16.17 14.20 -45.04
N ILE A 207 -15.78 15.07 -44.12
CA ILE A 207 -15.66 14.75 -42.70
C ILE A 207 -17.03 14.94 -42.04
N ASP A 208 -17.39 13.97 -41.20
CA ASP A 208 -18.57 14.03 -40.35
C ASP A 208 -18.24 14.76 -39.04
N LEU A 209 -18.58 16.05 -38.98
CA LEU A 209 -18.35 16.89 -37.80
C LEU A 209 -19.18 16.43 -36.59
N VAL A 210 -20.33 15.78 -36.81
CA VAL A 210 -21.18 15.30 -35.72
C VAL A 210 -20.44 14.23 -34.91
N LYS A 211 -19.76 13.30 -35.60
CA LYS A 211 -18.95 12.26 -34.94
C LYS A 211 -17.76 12.83 -34.16
N PHE A 212 -17.15 13.91 -34.66
CA PHE A 212 -16.09 14.61 -33.92
C PHE A 212 -16.63 15.28 -32.67
N ASP A 213 -17.75 15.98 -32.77
CA ASP A 213 -18.39 16.62 -31.63
C ASP A 213 -18.83 15.56 -30.59
N GLU A 214 -19.39 14.43 -31.01
CA GLU A 214 -19.76 13.31 -30.14
C GLU A 214 -18.56 12.75 -29.37
N GLU A 215 -17.44 12.45 -30.06
CA GLU A 215 -16.25 11.88 -29.40
C GLU A 215 -15.54 12.92 -28.52
N MET A 216 -15.50 14.19 -28.93
CA MET A 216 -14.98 15.28 -28.09
C MET A 216 -15.84 15.52 -26.85
N ASN A 217 -17.17 15.43 -26.96
CA ASN A 217 -18.08 15.52 -25.82
C ASN A 217 -17.86 14.35 -24.86
N ARG A 218 -17.75 13.12 -25.37
CA ARG A 218 -17.41 11.93 -24.56
C ARG A 218 -16.10 12.10 -23.78
N LEU A 219 -15.07 12.68 -24.40
CA LEU A 219 -13.81 12.97 -23.72
C LEU A 219 -13.95 14.04 -22.63
N ASN A 220 -14.76 15.08 -22.86
CA ASN A 220 -15.07 16.08 -21.84
C ASN A 220 -15.89 15.51 -20.68
N GLU A 221 -16.85 14.62 -20.96
CA GLU A 221 -17.61 13.89 -19.93
C GLU A 221 -16.68 13.07 -19.02
N ILE A 222 -15.69 12.37 -19.59
CA ILE A 222 -14.67 11.65 -18.80
C ILE A 222 -13.91 12.61 -17.89
N LYS A 223 -13.53 13.79 -18.38
CA LYS A 223 -12.83 14.80 -17.59
C LYS A 223 -13.69 15.28 -16.40
N GLU A 224 -14.97 15.53 -16.63
CA GLU A 224 -15.92 15.93 -15.58
C GLU A 224 -16.18 14.81 -14.58
N GLU A 225 -16.39 13.59 -15.07
CA GLU A 225 -16.56 12.40 -14.25
C GLU A 225 -15.36 12.22 -13.32
N VAL A 226 -14.14 12.23 -13.88
CA VAL A 226 -12.90 12.13 -13.11
C VAL A 226 -12.80 13.28 -12.12
N ALA A 227 -13.08 14.53 -12.50
CA ALA A 227 -13.05 15.65 -11.58
C ALA A 227 -13.99 15.45 -10.38
N SER A 228 -15.18 14.88 -10.60
CA SER A 228 -16.19 14.61 -9.57
C SER A 228 -15.82 13.50 -8.57
N LEU A 229 -14.89 12.61 -8.91
CA LEU A 229 -14.45 11.53 -8.01
C LEU A 229 -13.82 12.10 -6.73
N LYS A 230 -14.21 11.56 -5.57
CA LYS A 230 -13.71 12.05 -4.28
C LYS A 230 -12.22 11.74 -4.12
N THR A 231 -11.45 12.72 -3.64
CA THR A 231 -10.06 12.56 -3.22
C THR A 231 -9.78 13.50 -2.03
N PRO A 232 -9.09 13.06 -0.97
CA PRO A 232 -8.65 11.68 -0.69
C PRO A 232 -9.82 10.75 -0.30
N THR A 233 -9.66 9.45 -0.54
CA THR A 233 -10.66 8.42 -0.16
C THR A 233 -10.07 7.47 0.88
N ASN A 234 -10.83 7.17 1.93
CA ASN A 234 -10.41 6.21 2.96
C ASN A 234 -10.92 4.81 2.60
N ILE A 235 -10.02 3.84 2.56
CA ILE A 235 -10.33 2.42 2.40
C ILE A 235 -9.74 1.67 3.60
N GLY A 236 -10.61 1.38 4.56
CA GLY A 236 -10.23 0.82 5.86
C GLY A 236 -9.17 1.69 6.52
N TRP A 237 -8.01 1.10 6.76
CA TRP A 237 -6.88 1.74 7.43
C TRP A 237 -5.96 2.54 6.49
N LEU A 238 -6.30 2.63 5.19
CA LEU A 238 -5.53 3.35 4.18
C LEU A 238 -6.24 4.63 3.72
N LYS A 239 -5.50 5.72 3.66
CA LYS A 239 -5.89 6.97 2.99
C LYS A 239 -5.29 7.00 1.60
N ILE A 240 -6.15 7.02 0.59
CA ILE A 240 -5.72 6.98 -0.81
C ILE A 240 -5.85 8.38 -1.42
N ASP A 241 -4.72 8.95 -1.81
CA ASP A 241 -4.66 10.16 -2.62
C ASP A 241 -4.78 9.79 -4.10
N SER A 242 -5.89 10.18 -4.72
CA SER A 242 -6.15 9.96 -6.14
C SER A 242 -5.82 11.18 -7.00
N THR A 243 -5.28 12.24 -6.43
CA THR A 243 -4.91 13.45 -7.19
C THR A 243 -3.98 13.13 -8.37
N PRO A 244 -2.91 12.31 -8.21
CA PRO A 244 -1.98 12.02 -9.30
C PRO A 244 -2.63 11.28 -10.48
N ILE A 245 -3.46 10.26 -10.23
CA ILE A 245 -4.17 9.54 -11.29
C ILE A 245 -5.17 10.46 -12.00
N LYS A 246 -5.90 11.31 -11.25
CA LYS A 246 -6.88 12.24 -11.82
C LYS A 246 -6.20 13.23 -12.76
N GLU A 247 -5.08 13.82 -12.35
CA GLU A 247 -4.28 14.73 -13.19
C GLU A 247 -3.77 14.04 -14.45
N ASN A 248 -3.27 12.80 -14.33
CA ASN A 248 -2.83 12.02 -15.49
C ASN A 248 -3.95 11.73 -16.48
N ILE A 249 -5.15 11.36 -16.01
CA ILE A 249 -6.29 11.12 -16.88
C ILE A 249 -6.68 12.41 -17.61
N VAL A 250 -6.76 13.54 -16.89
CA VAL A 250 -7.06 14.86 -17.49
C VAL A 250 -6.01 15.24 -18.54
N TYR A 251 -4.73 14.97 -18.28
CA TYR A 251 -3.65 15.20 -19.23
C TYR A 251 -3.84 14.39 -20.52
N TRP A 252 -4.16 13.09 -20.42
CA TRP A 252 -4.42 12.26 -21.59
C TRP A 252 -5.63 12.72 -22.37
N VAL A 253 -6.74 13.07 -21.69
CA VAL A 253 -7.92 13.65 -22.33
C VAL A 253 -7.57 14.92 -23.11
N GLN A 254 -6.80 15.83 -22.53
CA GLN A 254 -6.35 17.05 -23.21
C GLN A 254 -5.51 16.74 -24.46
N LYS A 255 -4.63 15.75 -24.38
CA LYS A 255 -3.82 15.30 -25.52
C LYS A 255 -4.70 14.79 -26.67
N TRP A 256 -5.72 14.00 -26.36
CA TRP A 256 -6.70 13.54 -27.34
C TRP A 256 -7.49 14.71 -27.95
N LEU A 257 -8.04 15.62 -27.14
CA LEU A 257 -8.75 16.80 -27.63
C LEU A 257 -7.88 17.67 -28.55
N HIS A 258 -6.60 17.84 -28.23
CA HIS A 258 -5.65 18.56 -29.09
C HIS A 258 -5.45 17.86 -30.43
N LEU A 259 -5.41 16.53 -30.46
CA LEU A 259 -5.29 15.75 -31.70
C LEU A 259 -6.54 15.93 -32.59
N TYR A 260 -7.75 15.81 -32.03
CA TYR A 260 -9.00 16.01 -32.77
C TYR A 260 -9.11 17.43 -33.33
N THR A 261 -8.86 18.45 -32.49
CA THR A 261 -8.95 19.86 -32.91
C THR A 261 -7.86 20.26 -33.90
N GLY A 262 -6.64 19.72 -33.74
CA GLY A 262 -5.54 19.91 -34.69
C GLY A 262 -5.88 19.38 -36.08
N TYR A 263 -6.44 18.17 -36.14
CA TYR A 263 -6.85 17.57 -37.42
C TYR A 263 -7.95 18.38 -38.13
N LEU A 264 -8.98 18.81 -37.40
CA LEU A 264 -10.04 19.65 -37.98
C LEU A 264 -9.49 20.98 -38.52
N ARG A 265 -8.55 21.59 -37.80
CA ARG A 265 -7.87 22.81 -38.25
C ARG A 265 -7.09 22.56 -39.55
N ASP A 266 -6.30 21.50 -39.60
CA ASP A 266 -5.46 21.19 -40.75
C ASP A 266 -6.30 20.83 -41.99
N ASP A 267 -7.41 20.11 -41.82
CA ASP A 267 -8.36 19.83 -42.90
C ASP A 267 -8.99 21.11 -43.47
N VAL A 268 -9.45 22.04 -42.60
CA VAL A 268 -10.00 23.33 -43.03
C VAL A 268 -8.95 24.15 -43.80
N ILE A 269 -7.72 24.22 -43.29
CA ILE A 269 -6.62 24.92 -43.96
C ILE A 269 -6.34 24.31 -45.34
N THR A 270 -6.29 22.98 -45.43
CA THR A 270 -6.02 22.26 -46.69
C THR A 270 -7.12 22.52 -47.72
N LYS A 271 -8.38 22.48 -47.29
CA LYS A 271 -9.53 22.80 -48.16
C LYS A 271 -9.47 24.25 -48.65
N LEU A 272 -9.20 25.21 -47.76
CA LEU A 272 -9.05 26.63 -48.15
C LEU A 272 -7.89 26.85 -49.14
N GLN A 273 -6.75 26.18 -48.93
CA GLN A 273 -5.61 26.25 -49.85
C GLN A 273 -5.95 25.67 -51.22
N SER A 274 -6.59 24.50 -51.27
CA SER A 274 -7.04 23.90 -52.54
C SER A 274 -8.01 24.80 -53.30
N LEU A 275 -8.91 25.49 -52.58
CA LEU A 275 -9.86 26.42 -53.16
C LEU A 275 -9.16 27.68 -53.70
N ARG A 276 -8.13 28.17 -53.01
CA ARG A 276 -7.29 29.30 -53.47
C ARG A 276 -6.46 28.95 -54.72
N VAL A 277 -6.08 27.69 -54.90
CA VAL A 277 -5.34 27.23 -56.10
C VAL A 277 -6.29 27.01 -57.30
N PHE A 278 -7.57 26.76 -57.02
CA PHE A 278 -8.58 26.52 -58.06
C PHE A 278 -9.18 27.80 -58.66
N ILE A 279 -9.19 28.91 -57.92
CA ILE A 279 -9.58 30.26 -58.36
C ILE A 279 -8.38 30.96 -58.99
#